data_AF-A0A062U636-F1
#
_entry.id   AF-A0A062U636-F1
#
_cell.length_a   1.000
_cell.length_b   1.000
_cell.length_c   1.000
_cell.angle_alpha   90.00
_cell.angle_beta   90.00
_cell.angle_gamma   90.00
#
_symmetry.space_group_name_H-M   'P 1'
#
loop_
_entity.id
_entity.type
_entity.pdbx_description
1 polymer ?
#
loop_
_entity_poly.entity_id
_entity_poly.type
_entity_poly.pdbx_seq_one_letter_code
_entity_poly.pdbx_strand_id
1 'polypeptide(L)' 'MMDDEEINRLRKRIVRRAPGPFHFPDVYGPDWDQLYIGDKVRKGRNFLEAVRAGKFPGVEDTGEKHDGGRVYRWCGE' A
#
# COMPACT_ATOMS: atom_id res chain seq x y z
N MET A 1 -3.51 -13.33 1.56
CA MET A 1 -3.41 -12.84 0.18
C MET A 1 -4.45 -11.76 -0.03
N MET A 2 -4.12 -10.79 -0.88
CA MET A 2 -4.97 -9.66 -1.25
C MET A 2 -5.74 -10.04 -2.52
N ASP A 3 -7.05 -9.80 -2.56
CA ASP A 3 -7.88 -10.12 -3.72
C ASP A 3 -7.66 -9.13 -4.88
N ASP A 4 -7.85 -9.57 -6.12
CA ASP A 4 -7.62 -8.75 -7.32
C ASP A 4 -8.46 -7.47 -7.37
N GLU A 5 -9.67 -7.48 -6.80
CA GLU A 5 -10.49 -6.25 -6.67
C GLU A 5 -9.85 -5.23 -5.74
N GLU A 6 -9.28 -5.67 -4.62
CA GLU A 6 -8.61 -4.80 -3.66
C GLU A 6 -7.31 -4.25 -4.24
N ILE A 7 -6.54 -5.07 -4.96
CA ILE A 7 -5.34 -4.65 -5.69
C ILE A 7 -5.71 -3.58 -6.73
N ASN A 8 -6.75 -3.80 -7.53
CA ASN A 8 -7.20 -2.84 -8.54
C ASN A 8 -7.71 -1.53 -7.92
N ARG A 9 -8.43 -1.58 -6.80
CA ARG A 9 -8.87 -0.39 -6.05
C ARG A 9 -7.67 0.43 -5.60
N LEU A 10 -6.66 -0.22 -5.03
CA LEU A 10 -5.45 0.45 -4.54
C LEU A 10 -4.60 1.01 -5.68
N ARG A 11 -4.40 0.26 -6.77
CA ARG A 11 -3.70 0.76 -7.98
C ARG A 11 -4.35 2.04 -8.49
N LYS A 12 -5.68 2.07 -8.64
CA LYS A 12 -6.43 3.27 -9.09
C LYS A 12 -6.21 4.47 -8.18
N ARG A 13 -5.99 4.27 -6.88
CA ARG A 13 -5.68 5.35 -5.94
C ARG A 13 -4.23 5.80 -6.03
N ILE A 14 -3.29 4.87 -6.20
CA ILE A 14 -1.86 5.16 -6.32
C ILE A 14 -1.58 5.96 -7.59
N VAL A 15 -2.13 5.55 -8.74
CA VAL A 15 -1.90 6.25 -10.03
C VAL A 15 -2.47 7.68 -10.06
N ARG A 16 -3.41 7.99 -9.18
CA ARG A 16 -3.97 9.35 -9.03
C ARG A 16 -3.10 10.25 -8.17
N ARG A 17 -2.08 9.72 -7.49
CA ARG A 17 -1.16 10.49 -6.66
C ARG A 17 0.00 11.02 -7.49
N ALA A 18 0.57 12.13 -7.02
CA ALA A 18 1.87 12.55 -7.48
C ALA A 18 2.92 11.48 -7.13
N PRO A 19 3.92 11.25 -7.99
CA PRO A 19 5.05 10.37 -7.68
C PRO A 19 5.76 10.85 -6.40
N GLY A 20 6.13 9.92 -5.54
CA GLY A 20 6.72 10.22 -4.24
C GLY A 20 6.50 9.16 -3.16
N PRO A 21 7.04 9.39 -1.95
CA PRO A 21 6.86 8.49 -0.83
C PRO A 21 5.41 8.54 -0.32
N PHE A 22 4.90 7.39 0.11
CA PHE A 22 3.58 7.24 0.70
C PHE A 22 3.53 6.10 1.72
N HIS A 23 2.52 6.14 2.59
CA HIS A 23 2.20 5.05 3.50
C HIS A 23 1.00 4.27 3.01
N PHE A 24 1.00 2.95 3.20
CA PHE A 24 -0.13 2.10 2.83
C PHE A 24 -1.49 2.55 3.42
N PRO A 25 -1.59 2.94 4.73
CA PRO A 25 -2.80 3.55 5.30
C PRO A 25 -3.40 4.68 4.46
N ASP A 26 -2.54 5.53 3.91
CA ASP A 26 -2.90 6.73 3.17
C ASP A 26 -3.59 6.38 1.83
N VAL A 27 -3.18 5.26 1.23
CA VAL A 27 -3.77 4.71 0.00
C VAL A 27 -5.01 3.86 0.32
N TYR A 28 -4.99 3.12 1.43
CA TYR A 28 -6.14 2.34 1.89
C TYR A 28 -7.32 3.23 2.27
N GLY A 29 -7.04 4.46 2.71
CA GLY A 29 -8.03 5.52 2.92
C GLY A 29 -8.79 5.40 4.24
N PRO A 30 -9.96 6.02 4.38
CA PRO A 30 -10.65 6.20 5.67
C PRO A 30 -11.07 4.89 6.34
N ASP A 31 -11.31 3.83 5.55
CA ASP A 31 -11.59 2.48 6.06
C ASP A 31 -10.42 1.93 6.92
N TRP A 32 -9.20 2.44 6.72
CA TRP A 32 -8.03 1.98 7.46
C TRP A 32 -8.21 2.16 8.95
N ASP A 33 -8.70 3.32 9.39
CA ASP A 33 -8.81 3.62 10.81
C ASP A 33 -9.80 2.70 11.53
N GLN A 34 -10.86 2.30 10.81
CA GLN A 34 -11.93 1.42 11.29
C GLN A 34 -11.48 -0.05 11.42
N LEU A 35 -10.33 -0.43 10.87
CA LEU A 35 -9.80 -1.78 11.00
C LEU A 35 -9.27 -2.04 12.41
N TYR A 36 -9.52 -3.24 12.92
CA TYR A 36 -8.84 -3.75 14.11
C TYR A 36 -7.32 -3.83 13.86
N ILE A 37 -6.53 -3.72 14.93
CA ILE A 37 -5.06 -3.75 14.85
C ILE A 37 -4.57 -5.03 14.14
N GLY A 38 -5.20 -6.18 14.41
CA GLY A 38 -4.88 -7.44 13.74
C GLY A 38 -5.07 -7.37 12.21
N ASP A 39 -6.16 -6.75 11.75
CA ASP A 39 -6.44 -6.55 10.33
C ASP A 39 -5.48 -5.55 9.68
N LYS A 40 -5.12 -4.47 10.39
CA LYS A 40 -4.09 -3.52 9.94
C LYS A 40 -2.77 -4.23 9.66
N VAL A 41 -2.32 -5.09 10.59
CA VAL A 41 -1.09 -5.88 10.43
C VAL A 41 -1.22 -6.86 9.25
N ARG A 42 -2.34 -7.59 9.15
CA ARG A 42 -2.56 -8.57 8.08
C ARG A 42 -2.63 -7.90 6.70
N LYS A 43 -3.37 -6.80 6.56
CA LYS A 43 -3.50 -6.03 5.31
C LYS A 43 -2.17 -5.41 4.90
N GLY A 44 -1.42 -4.85 5.86
CA GLY A 44 -0.07 -4.33 5.59
C GLY A 44 0.89 -5.41 5.09
N ARG A 45 0.86 -6.61 5.68
CA ARG A 45 1.67 -7.75 5.20
C ARG A 45 1.23 -8.21 3.81
N ASN A 46 -0.07 -8.37 3.57
CA ASN A 46 -0.60 -8.75 2.25
C ASN A 46 -0.18 -7.73 1.16
N PHE A 47 -0.23 -6.44 1.47
CA PHE A 47 0.19 -5.38 0.55
C PHE A 47 1.68 -5.47 0.24
N LEU A 48 2.53 -5.64 1.25
CA LEU A 48 3.97 -5.86 1.07
C LEU A 48 4.27 -7.06 0.16
N GLU A 49 3.61 -8.19 0.41
CA GLU A 49 3.78 -9.40 -0.41
C GLU A 49 3.34 -9.16 -1.86
N ALA A 50 2.24 -8.42 -2.07
CA ALA A 50 1.75 -8.08 -3.40
C ALA A 50 2.68 -7.10 -4.15
N VAL A 51 3.25 -6.11 -3.46
CA VAL A 51 4.29 -5.22 -4.04
C VAL A 51 5.51 -6.05 -4.48
N ARG A 52 6.00 -6.92 -3.60
CA ARG A 52 7.15 -7.82 -3.91
C ARG A 52 6.85 -8.83 -5.01
N ALA A 53 5.60 -9.24 -5.15
CA ALA A 53 5.14 -10.11 -6.24
C ALA A 53 4.89 -9.34 -7.56
N GLY A 54 5.18 -8.04 -7.63
CA GLY A 54 5.02 -7.23 -8.84
C GLY A 54 3.57 -6.91 -9.18
N LYS A 55 2.62 -7.05 -8.25
CA LYS A 55 1.19 -6.74 -8.47
C LYS A 55 0.91 -5.24 -8.54
N PHE A 56 1.84 -4.44 -8.05
CA PHE A 56 1.80 -2.98 -8.08
C PHE A 56 2.97 -2.45 -8.92
N PRO A 57 2.88 -2.49 -10.27
CA PRO A 57 3.89 -1.88 -11.13
C PRO A 57 4.03 -0.39 -10.78
N GLY A 58 5.26 0.14 -10.78
CA GLY A 58 5.60 1.50 -10.36
C GLY A 58 5.61 1.76 -8.85
N VAL A 59 5.29 0.78 -7.99
CA VAL A 59 5.41 0.88 -6.53
C VAL A 59 6.64 0.16 -6.03
N GLU A 60 7.49 0.85 -5.28
CA GLU A 60 8.70 0.33 -4.67
C GLU A 60 8.56 0.24 -3.14
N ASP A 61 8.93 -0.92 -2.55
CA ASP A 61 9.14 -1.07 -1.10
C ASP A 61 10.49 -0.46 -0.77
N THR A 62 10.52 0.71 -0.12
CA THR A 62 11.80 1.35 0.24
C THR A 62 12.49 0.62 1.40
N GLY A 63 11.77 -0.28 2.09
CA GLY A 63 12.25 -0.97 3.28
C GLY A 63 12.36 -0.08 4.52
N GLU A 64 12.12 1.22 4.36
CA GLU A 64 12.18 2.19 5.43
C GLU A 64 10.89 2.18 6.25
N LYS A 65 11.06 2.56 7.51
CA LYS A 65 9.94 2.80 8.43
C LYS A 65 10.03 4.23 8.92
N HIS A 66 8.92 4.96 8.79
CA HIS A 66 8.78 6.29 9.34
C HIS A 66 7.47 6.33 10.14
N ASP A 67 7.48 6.96 11.32
CA ASP A 67 6.31 7.09 12.19
C ASP A 67 5.63 5.75 12.55
N GLY A 68 6.42 4.69 12.67
CA GLY A 68 5.94 3.33 12.95
C GLY A 68 5.32 2.59 11.75
N GLY A 69 5.18 3.23 10.59
CA GLY A 69 4.67 2.64 9.35
C GLY A 69 5.75 2.40 8.29
N ARG A 70 5.55 1.42 7.41
CA ARG A 70 6.42 1.23 6.21
C ARG A 70 6.18 2.36 5.21
N VAL A 71 7.27 2.83 4.59
CA VAL A 71 7.24 3.78 3.49
C VAL A 71 7.35 3.02 2.17
N TYR A 72 6.52 3.40 1.21
CA TYR A 72 6.56 2.94 -0.16
C TYR A 72 6.79 4.13 -1.07
N ARG A 73 7.31 3.91 -2.27
CA ARG A 73 7.51 4.98 -3.25
C ARG A 73 6.70 4.69 -4.51
N TRP A 74 5.94 5.68 -4.96
CA TRP A 74 5.28 5.66 -6.27
C TRP A 74 6.18 6.37 -7.29
N CYS A 75 6.56 5.67 -8.36
CA CYS A 75 7.45 6.20 -9.40
C CYS A 75 6.73 6.86 -10.58
N GLY A 76 5.39 6.74 -10.69
CA GLY A 76 4.62 7.47 -11.70
C GLY A 76 4.63 6.84 -13.10
N GLU A 77 4.52 5.51 -13.18
CA GLU A 77 4.36 4.79 -14.46
C GLU A 77 3.02 5.11 -15.17
#